data_AF-A0A8T5A0W3-F1
#
_entry.id   AF-A0A8T5A0W3-F1
#
_cell.length_a   1.000
_cell.length_b   1.000
_cell.length_c   1.000
_cell.angle_alpha   90.00
_cell.angle_beta   90.00
_cell.angle_gamma   90.00
#
_symmetry.space_group_name_H-M   'P 1'
#
loop_
_entity.id
_entity.type
_entity.pdbx_description
1 polymer ?
#
loop_
_entity_poly.entity_id
_entity_poly.type
_entity_poly.pdbx_seq_one_letter_code
_entity_poly.pdbx_strand_id
1 'polypeptide(L)'
;MVWEPKRRGAIVKRDVDDHTIMERSLLVKRYELELDRKKCIGCGICADACPKEAIKYSPAEFKGIRAISRPSIDFDPELCVLCGECVTVCPLHALTMRMDGAERIPVVELNVFAQATRKRW
;
A
#
# COMPACT_ATOMS: atom_id res chain seq x y z
N MET A 1 -24.16 -24.41 18.75
CA MET A 1 -23.29 -24.01 17.62
C MET A 1 -21.95 -23.63 18.20
N VAL A 2 -21.03 -24.59 18.28
CA VAL A 2 -19.70 -24.38 18.86
C VAL A 2 -18.87 -23.69 17.78
N TRP A 3 -18.43 -22.46 18.07
CA TRP A 3 -17.47 -21.76 17.23
C TRP A 3 -16.09 -22.42 17.45
N GLU A 4 -15.70 -23.33 16.55
CA GLU A 4 -14.36 -23.89 16.53
C GLU A 4 -13.39 -22.91 15.84
N PRO A 5 -12.29 -22.52 16.51
CA PRO A 5 -11.34 -21.59 15.93
C PRO A 5 -10.62 -22.30 14.78
N LYS A 6 -10.91 -21.88 13.53
CA LYS A 6 -10.21 -22.37 12.34
C LYS A 6 -8.70 -22.20 12.55
N ARG A 7 -7.98 -23.32 12.70
CA ARG A 7 -6.52 -23.33 12.89
C ARG A 7 -5.87 -22.76 11.63
N ARG A 8 -5.18 -21.62 11.78
CA ARG A 8 -4.44 -20.94 10.71
C ARG A 8 -3.50 -21.92 9.99
N GLY A 9 -3.59 -22.02 8.66
CA GLY A 9 -2.75 -22.90 7.85
C GLY A 9 -3.09 -24.39 7.93
N ALA A 10 -4.20 -24.77 8.57
CA ALA A 10 -4.66 -26.15 8.58
C ALA A 10 -5.13 -26.58 7.18
N ILE A 11 -4.85 -27.84 6.86
CA ILE A 11 -5.40 -28.48 5.67
C ILE A 11 -6.87 -28.77 5.96
N VAL A 12 -7.77 -28.21 5.15
CA VAL A 12 -9.19 -28.51 5.18
C VAL A 12 -9.46 -29.56 4.10
N LYS A 13 -9.96 -30.71 4.52
CA LYS A 13 -10.49 -31.73 3.62
C LYS A 13 -11.97 -31.47 3.38
N ARG A 14 -12.42 -31.46 2.12
CA ARG A 14 -13.82 -31.56 1.73
C ARG A 14 -13.98 -32.59 0.62
N ASP A 15 -14.98 -33.44 0.77
CA ASP A 15 -15.39 -34.37 -0.27
C ASP A 15 -16.61 -33.76 -0.99
N VAL A 16 -16.54 -33.59 -2.31
CA VAL A 16 -17.59 -33.00 -3.17
C VAL A 16 -17.79 -33.93 -4.36
N ASP A 17 -19.01 -34.47 -4.49
CA ASP A 17 -19.34 -35.55 -5.45
C ASP A 17 -18.31 -36.69 -5.37
N ASP A 18 -17.63 -37.01 -6.47
CA ASP A 18 -16.61 -38.06 -6.57
C ASP A 18 -15.17 -37.50 -6.43
N HIS A 19 -15.02 -36.30 -5.88
CA HIS A 19 -13.74 -35.61 -5.71
C HIS A 19 -13.41 -35.32 -4.24
N THR A 20 -12.20 -35.67 -3.82
CA THR A 20 -11.62 -35.23 -2.55
C THR A 20 -10.75 -33.99 -2.76
N ILE A 21 -11.12 -32.88 -2.13
CA ILE A 21 -10.38 -31.62 -2.16
C ILE A 21 -9.62 -31.44 -0.84
N MET A 22 -8.31 -31.25 -0.95
CA MET A 22 -7.41 -30.96 0.17
C MET A 22 -6.88 -29.53 0.00
N GLU A 23 -7.43 -28.58 0.74
CA GLU A 23 -7.08 -27.17 0.61
C GLU A 23 -6.25 -26.71 1.81
N ARG A 24 -5.14 -25.99 1.56
CA ARG A 24 -4.36 -25.33 2.60
C ARG A 24 -4.14 -23.86 2.25
N SER A 25 -4.96 -22.97 2.80
CA SER A 25 -4.76 -21.53 2.64
C SER A 25 -3.63 -21.05 3.55
N LEU A 26 -2.48 -20.73 2.96
CA LEU A 26 -1.39 -20.07 3.68
C LEU A 26 -1.73 -18.58 3.85
N LEU A 27 -1.56 -18.05 5.07
CA LEU A 27 -1.83 -16.64 5.42
C LEU A 27 -0.69 -15.71 4.97
N VAL A 28 -0.32 -15.71 3.70
CA VAL A 28 0.60 -14.69 3.16
C VAL A 28 -0.08 -13.98 2.00
N LYS A 29 -0.91 -12.99 2.34
CA LYS A 29 -1.33 -11.98 1.37
C LYS A 29 -0.07 -11.27 0.88
N ARG A 30 0.14 -11.23 -0.43
CA ARG A 30 1.26 -10.52 -1.04
C ARG A 30 0.81 -9.10 -1.37
N TYR A 31 1.41 -8.13 -0.73
CA TYR A 31 1.20 -6.71 -1.01
C TYR A 31 2.36 -6.20 -1.86
N GLU A 32 2.05 -5.43 -2.89
CA GLU A 32 3.02 -4.77 -3.76
C GLU A 32 2.63 -3.30 -3.89
N LEU A 33 3.60 -2.40 -3.72
CA LEU A 33 3.46 -0.97 -3.96
C LEU A 33 4.50 -0.58 -5.01
N GLU A 34 4.03 -0.09 -6.15
CA GLU A 34 4.86 0.32 -7.28
C GLU A 34 4.81 1.84 -7.45
N LEU A 35 5.98 2.45 -7.66
CA LEU A 35 6.13 3.86 -8.05
C LEU A 35 6.64 3.95 -9.48
N ASP A 36 5.80 4.47 -10.38
CA ASP A 36 6.21 4.89 -11.71
C ASP A 36 6.94 6.24 -11.63
N ARG A 37 8.27 6.17 -11.63
CA ARG A 37 9.15 7.35 -11.58
C ARG A 37 9.03 8.26 -12.82
N LYS A 38 8.45 7.80 -13.93
CA LYS A 38 8.23 8.64 -15.13
C LYS A 38 6.99 9.49 -14.98
N LYS A 39 5.94 8.98 -14.34
CA LYS A 39 4.71 9.73 -14.03
C LYS A 39 4.87 10.62 -12.80
N CYS A 40 5.69 10.22 -11.84
CA CYS A 40 5.91 10.97 -10.62
C CYS A 40 6.67 12.28 -10.89
N ILE A 41 6.05 13.40 -10.54
CA ILE A 41 6.68 14.73 -10.60
C ILE A 41 7.31 15.18 -9.29
N GLY A 42 7.25 14.36 -8.23
CA GLY A 42 7.78 14.71 -6.91
C GLY A 42 7.03 15.89 -6.24
N CYS A 43 5.70 15.91 -6.28
CA CYS A 43 4.94 16.99 -5.63
C CYS A 43 4.84 16.88 -4.09
N GLY A 44 5.17 15.72 -3.51
CA GLY A 44 5.16 15.52 -2.05
C GLY A 44 3.79 15.24 -1.40
N ILE A 45 2.67 15.36 -2.13
CA ILE A 45 1.30 15.15 -1.57
C ILE A 45 1.15 13.81 -0.84
N CYS A 46 1.69 12.73 -1.43
CA CYS A 46 1.65 11.41 -0.81
C CYS A 46 2.44 11.34 0.50
N ALA A 47 3.54 12.09 0.63
CA ALA A 47 4.32 12.16 1.85
C ALA A 47 3.58 12.90 2.97
N ASP A 48 2.84 13.96 2.63
CA ASP A 48 2.00 14.67 3.59
C ASP A 48 0.81 13.81 4.05
N ALA A 49 0.23 13.02 3.15
CA ALA A 49 -0.89 12.13 3.44
C ALA A 49 -0.49 10.87 4.21
N CYS A 50 0.78 10.46 4.19
CA CYS A 50 1.20 9.20 4.81
C CYS A 50 1.07 9.25 6.34
N PRO A 51 0.16 8.47 6.97
CA PRO A 51 -0.08 8.54 8.41
C PRO A 51 1.08 7.95 9.24
N LYS A 52 1.93 7.14 8.61
CA LYS A 52 3.12 6.53 9.24
C LYS A 52 4.41 7.27 8.93
N GLU A 53 4.33 8.37 8.18
CA GLU A 53 5.50 9.15 7.75
C GLU A 53 6.54 8.31 7.01
N ALA A 54 6.09 7.25 6.35
CA ALA A 54 6.95 6.29 5.65
C ALA A 54 7.45 6.79 4.29
N ILE A 55 7.13 8.01 3.89
CA ILE A 55 7.53 8.56 2.59
C ILE A 55 8.42 9.77 2.83
N LYS A 56 9.67 9.66 2.39
CA LYS A 56 10.66 10.74 2.44
C LYS A 56 10.48 11.60 1.19
N TYR A 57 10.24 12.89 1.39
CA TYR A 57 10.16 13.86 0.30
C TYR A 57 11.47 14.65 0.20
N SER A 58 12.08 14.60 -0.98
CA SER A 58 13.27 15.38 -1.31
C SER A 58 12.87 16.50 -2.26
N PRO A 59 12.84 17.77 -1.81
CA PRO A 59 12.49 18.91 -2.67
C PRO A 59 13.56 19.14 -3.74
N ALA A 60 13.21 19.94 -4.75
CA ALA A 60 14.15 20.32 -5.79
C ALA A 60 15.20 21.29 -5.23
N GLU A 61 16.47 21.04 -5.53
CA GLU A 61 17.56 21.96 -5.21
C GLU A 61 17.88 22.84 -6.41
N PHE A 62 18.17 24.11 -6.16
CA PHE A 62 18.45 25.11 -7.21
C PHE A 62 19.80 25.79 -6.97
N LYS A 63 20.54 26.00 -8.07
CA LYS A 63 21.71 26.88 -8.12
C LYS A 63 21.38 28.08 -8.99
N GLY A 64 20.99 29.19 -8.36
CA GLY A 64 20.40 30.32 -9.06
C GLY A 64 19.07 29.92 -9.73
N ILE A 65 18.93 30.19 -11.03
CA ILE A 65 17.73 29.84 -11.80
C ILE A 65 17.67 28.38 -12.27
N ARG A 66 18.75 27.60 -12.09
CA ARG A 66 18.83 26.24 -12.63
C ARG A 66 18.59 25.20 -11.54
N ALA A 67 17.68 24.27 -11.80
CA ALA A 67 17.49 23.10 -10.95
C ALA A 67 18.71 22.17 -11.06
N ILE A 68 19.25 21.78 -9.90
CA ILE A 68 20.37 20.83 -9.75
C ILE A 68 19.81 19.41 -9.59
N SER A 69 18.71 19.27 -8.84
CA SER A 69 18.05 18.00 -8.59
C SER A 69 16.56 18.12 -8.89
N ARG A 70 15.97 17.00 -9.33
CA ARG A 70 14.52 16.90 -9.48
C ARG A 70 13.92 16.57 -8.12
N PRO A 71 12.76 17.13 -7.77
CA PRO A 71 12.08 16.73 -6.57
C PRO A 71 11.68 15.25 -6.71
N SER A 72 11.74 14.52 -5.61
CA SER A 72 11.53 13.07 -5.61
C SER A 72 10.97 12.60 -4.28
N ILE A 73 10.41 11.39 -4.29
CA ILE A 73 9.96 10.70 -3.09
C ILE A 73 10.68 9.36 -3.00
N ASP A 74 10.83 8.87 -1.78
CA ASP A 74 11.32 7.52 -1.49
C ASP A 74 10.56 6.90 -0.31
N PHE A 75 10.58 5.59 -0.20
CA PHE A 75 9.80 4.86 0.81
C PHE A 75 10.70 4.25 1.89
N ASP A 76 10.28 4.39 3.14
CA ASP A 76 10.87 3.71 4.28
C ASP A 76 10.12 2.39 4.56
N PRO A 77 10.73 1.23 4.27
CA PRO A 77 10.04 -0.06 4.39
C PRO A 77 9.76 -0.46 5.84
N GLU A 78 10.44 0.13 6.83
CA GLU A 78 10.20 -0.19 8.24
C GLU A 78 8.96 0.52 8.80
N LEU A 79 8.59 1.67 8.20
CA LEU A 79 7.42 2.45 8.59
C LEU A 79 6.19 2.15 7.73
N CYS A 80 6.41 1.71 6.48
CA CYS A 80 5.33 1.48 5.53
C CYS A 80 4.49 0.26 5.94
N VAL A 81 3.21 0.49 6.21
CA VAL A 81 2.24 -0.57 6.54
C VAL A 81 1.39 -1.00 5.34
N LEU A 82 1.73 -0.51 4.14
CA LEU A 82 1.03 -0.86 2.89
C LEU A 82 -0.49 -0.59 3.00
N CYS A 83 -0.89 0.58 3.50
CA CYS A 83 -2.30 0.95 3.63
C CYS A 83 -2.92 1.44 2.31
N GLY A 84 -2.11 2.03 1.42
CA GLY A 84 -2.56 2.53 0.13
C GLY A 84 -3.06 3.98 0.11
N GLU A 85 -2.96 4.73 1.22
CA GLU A 85 -3.33 6.17 1.26
C GLU A 85 -2.55 7.00 0.23
N CYS A 86 -1.27 6.68 0.01
CA CYS A 86 -0.46 7.36 -1.00
C CYS A 86 -0.98 7.15 -2.44
N VAL A 87 -1.64 6.02 -2.70
CA VAL A 87 -2.23 5.70 -4.01
C VAL A 87 -3.50 6.51 -4.23
N THR A 88 -4.36 6.62 -3.21
CA THR A 88 -5.64 7.34 -3.31
C THR A 88 -5.44 8.84 -3.57
N VAL A 89 -4.42 9.44 -2.95
CA VAL A 89 -4.18 10.88 -3.05
C VAL A 89 -3.33 11.30 -4.25
N CYS A 90 -2.74 10.35 -4.99
CA CYS A 90 -1.83 10.69 -6.08
C CYS A 90 -2.61 11.18 -7.32
N PRO A 91 -2.57 12.48 -7.67
CA PRO A 91 -3.36 13.00 -8.79
C PRO A 91 -2.86 12.54 -10.17
N LEU A 92 -1.63 12.03 -10.23
CA LEU A 92 -0.99 11.57 -11.47
C LEU A 92 -1.08 10.05 -11.65
N HIS A 93 -1.70 9.32 -10.70
CA HIS A 93 -1.75 7.86 -10.71
C HIS A 93 -0.35 7.23 -10.92
N ALA A 94 0.67 7.82 -10.29
CA ALA A 94 2.05 7.36 -10.36
C ALA A 94 2.35 6.22 -9.38
N LEU A 95 1.44 5.96 -8.45
CA LEU A 95 1.53 4.90 -7.45
C LEU A 95 0.46 3.87 -7.72
N THR A 96 0.82 2.58 -7.68
CA THR A 96 -0.11 1.46 -7.85
C THR A 96 0.07 0.47 -6.72
N MET A 97 -1.03 -0.06 -6.19
CA MET A 97 -0.99 -1.07 -5.15
C MET A 97 -1.71 -2.35 -5.59
N ARG A 98 -1.07 -3.49 -5.36
CA ARG A 98 -1.63 -4.80 -5.67
C ARG A 98 -1.65 -5.70 -4.45
N MET A 99 -2.72 -6.46 -4.31
CA MET A 99 -2.85 -7.53 -3.33
C MET A 99 -3.10 -8.83 -4.09
N ASP A 100 -2.18 -9.79 -3.95
CA ASP A 100 -2.22 -11.07 -4.64
C ASP A 100 -2.32 -10.91 -6.18
N GLY A 101 -1.72 -9.85 -6.73
CA GLY A 101 -1.70 -9.53 -8.16
C GLY A 101 -2.89 -8.72 -8.68
N ALA A 102 -3.96 -8.55 -7.89
CA ALA A 102 -5.08 -7.69 -8.23
C ALA A 102 -4.87 -6.28 -7.69
N GLU A 103 -5.23 -5.25 -8.45
CA GLU A 103 -5.21 -3.87 -7.96
C GLU A 103 -6.27 -3.69 -6.87
N ARG A 104 -5.79 -3.41 -5.65
CA ARG A 104 -6.60 -3.33 -4.43
C ARG A 104 -5.98 -2.34 -3.48
N ILE A 105 -6.80 -1.43 -2.94
CA ILE A 105 -6.36 -0.36 -2.05
C ILE A 105 -7.03 -0.57 -0.68
N PRO A 106 -6.29 -1.01 0.35
CA PRO A 106 -6.87 -1.38 1.65
C PRO A 106 -7.70 -0.26 2.31
N VAL A 107 -7.22 0.98 2.30
CA VAL A 107 -7.95 2.12 2.90
C VAL A 107 -9.30 2.38 2.22
N VAL A 108 -9.41 2.10 0.91
CA VAL A 108 -10.67 2.25 0.16
C VAL A 108 -11.59 1.05 0.40
N GLU A 109 -11.08 -0.17 0.26
CA GLU A 109 -11.88 -1.39 0.42
C GLU A 109 -12.47 -1.54 1.81
N LEU A 110 -11.69 -1.18 2.83
CA LEU A 110 -12.11 -1.29 4.23
C LEU A 110 -12.75 0.00 4.76
N ASN A 111 -12.77 1.07 3.97
CA ASN A 111 -13.24 2.40 4.37
C ASN A 111 -12.55 2.90 5.66
N VAL A 112 -11.23 2.72 5.74
CA VAL A 112 -10.38 3.04 6.91
C VAL A 112 -9.33 4.09 6.57
N PHE A 113 -9.77 5.22 6.03
CA PHE A 113 -8.91 6.38 5.88
C PHE A 113 -8.39 6.80 7.24
N ALA A 114 -7.08 7.01 7.35
CA ALA A 114 -6.54 7.63 8.55
C ALA A 114 -7.26 8.98 8.70
N GLN A 115 -8.04 9.16 9.77
CA GLN A 115 -8.64 10.46 10.04
C GLN A 115 -7.50 11.47 9.97
N ALA A 116 -7.56 12.39 9.01
CA ALA A 116 -6.49 13.33 8.70
C ALA A 116 -6.32 14.32 9.88
N THR A 117 -5.77 13.85 10.99
CA THR A 117 -5.50 14.62 12.22
C THR A 117 -4.05 15.05 12.26
N ARG A 118 -3.41 15.29 11.11
CA ARG A 118 -2.21 16.11 11.06
C ARG A 118 -2.64 17.58 11.20
N LYS A 119 -2.99 17.99 12.42
CA LYS A 119 -2.99 19.43 12.77
C LYS A 119 -1.54 19.88 12.77
N ARG A 120 -1.06 20.33 11.63
CA ARG A 120 0.23 21.01 11.49
C ARG A 120 0.02 22.53 11.42
N TRP A 121 -0.80 23.02 12.35
CA TRP A 121 -1.09 24.43 12.62
C TRP A 121 -1.19 24.60 14.13
#